data_AF-A0A967Z0X7-F1
#
_entry.id   AF-A0A967Z0X7-F1
#
_cell.length_a   1.000
_cell.length_b   1.000
_cell.length_c   1.000
_cell.angle_alpha   90.00
_cell.angle_beta   90.00
_cell.angle_gamma   90.00
#
_symmetry.space_group_name_H-M   'P 1'
#
loop_
_entity.id
_entity.type
_entity.pdbx_description
1 polymer ?
#
loop_
_entity_poly.entity_id
_entity_poly.type
_entity_poly.pdbx_seq_one_letter_code
_entity_poly.pdbx_strand_id
1 'polypeptide(L)'
;MNILILEPYFTGSHKAWAEGYAHYSGHEVRILSLHGNFWKWRMHGGAVSLARKFYELDFTPDLLLATDMLDLTIFLSLTREKTSSLPVALYFHENQLTYPWSPSDRDVAKNRDKHYGFINYASALAADAVFFNSQYHLQAFLSELPGFLRHFPDQQELETVEQIEAKSRVLPLGLDLERLDAAHLASEDGCRPLILWNHRWEYDKNPGEFFHALEILADKELDFEVAIVGECFSRRPEAFLSAKEKLGDRIVQFGYVKAFADYAAWLWKADILPVTSYQDFFGTSLVEAIYCNCYPILPYRLAYPELVPSELHPRHFYNDFEELVHKLETAIRN
;
A
#
# COMPACT_ATOMS: atom_id res chain seq x y z
N MET A 1 27.94 -1.29 -6.34
CA MET A 1 27.52 0.11 -6.41
C MET A 1 27.12 0.55 -5.01
N ASN A 2 27.26 1.84 -4.74
CA ASN A 2 26.79 2.51 -3.55
C ASN A 2 25.44 3.15 -3.87
N ILE A 3 24.37 2.70 -3.23
CA ILE A 3 23.01 3.23 -3.45
C ILE A 3 22.59 4.01 -2.21
N LEU A 4 22.10 5.24 -2.42
CA LEU A 4 21.49 6.02 -1.35
C LEU A 4 19.97 6.08 -1.56
N ILE A 5 19.23 5.47 -0.64
CA ILE A 5 17.78 5.58 -0.58
C ILE A 5 17.42 6.92 0.09
N LEU A 6 16.52 7.69 -0.53
CA LEU A 6 15.97 8.92 0.03
C LEU A 6 14.50 8.69 0.39
N GLU A 7 14.20 8.52 1.69
CA GLU A 7 12.86 8.19 2.18
C GLU A 7 12.42 9.17 3.29
N PRO A 8 11.69 10.26 2.95
CA PRO A 8 11.26 11.24 3.96
C PRO A 8 10.11 10.73 4.84
N TYR A 9 9.41 9.66 4.47
CA TYR A 9 8.29 9.06 5.19
C TYR A 9 8.63 7.64 5.69
N PHE A 10 9.64 7.53 6.54
CA PHE A 10 10.17 6.23 7.01
C PHE A 10 9.34 5.65 8.15
N THR A 11 8.25 4.98 7.80
CA THR A 11 7.39 4.19 8.70
C THR A 11 6.68 3.07 7.92
N GLY A 12 6.04 2.13 8.61
CA GLY A 12 5.17 1.11 7.99
C GLY A 12 5.83 0.38 6.81
N SER A 13 5.10 0.28 5.70
CA SER A 13 5.53 -0.38 4.46
C SER A 13 6.75 0.28 3.80
N HIS A 14 6.87 1.61 3.87
CA HIS A 14 8.02 2.34 3.32
C HIS A 14 9.32 1.95 4.01
N LYS A 15 9.29 1.93 5.35
CA LYS A 15 10.41 1.48 6.17
C LYS A 15 10.76 0.01 5.87
N ALA A 16 9.76 -0.87 5.88
CA ALA A 16 9.96 -2.29 5.63
C ALA A 16 10.59 -2.56 4.25
N TRP A 17 10.12 -1.86 3.21
CA TRP A 17 10.70 -1.95 1.87
C TRP A 17 12.15 -1.45 1.83
N ALA A 18 12.43 -0.27 2.39
CA ALA A 18 13.77 0.31 2.31
C ALA A 18 14.80 -0.53 3.09
N GLU A 19 14.44 -1.00 4.28
CA GLU A 19 15.30 -1.89 5.09
C GLU A 19 15.46 -3.26 4.43
N GLY A 20 14.38 -3.83 3.88
CA GLY A 20 14.44 -5.09 3.13
C GLY A 20 15.32 -4.98 1.88
N TYR A 21 15.15 -3.92 1.09
CA TYR A 21 15.98 -3.66 -0.07
C TYR A 21 17.45 -3.54 0.33
N ALA A 22 17.76 -2.80 1.41
CA ALA A 22 19.13 -2.67 1.88
C ALA A 22 19.72 -3.99 2.39
N HIS A 23 18.92 -4.81 3.08
CA HIS A 23 19.35 -6.08 3.64
C HIS A 23 19.62 -7.16 2.58
N TYR A 24 18.75 -7.27 1.58
CA TYR A 24 18.81 -8.33 0.56
C TYR A 24 19.54 -7.92 -0.72
N SER A 25 19.98 -6.66 -0.84
CA SER A 25 20.72 -6.18 -2.01
C SER A 25 22.17 -6.68 -2.02
N GLY A 26 22.67 -7.00 -3.21
CA GLY A 26 24.10 -7.25 -3.46
C GLY A 26 24.94 -5.96 -3.57
N HIS A 27 24.37 -4.81 -3.25
CA HIS A 27 25.01 -3.49 -3.29
C HIS A 27 25.17 -2.90 -1.88
N GLU A 28 26.07 -1.92 -1.71
CA GLU A 28 26.11 -1.16 -0.45
C GLU A 28 24.96 -0.15 -0.49
N VAL A 29 23.94 -0.38 0.34
CA VAL A 29 22.76 0.50 0.41
C VAL A 29 22.78 1.26 1.73
N ARG A 30 22.66 2.58 1.67
CA ARG A 30 22.39 3.44 2.84
C ARG A 30 21.03 4.10 2.69
N ILE A 31 20.35 4.30 3.81
CA ILE A 31 19.03 4.93 3.85
C ILE A 31 19.18 6.29 4.54
N LEU A 32 18.84 7.36 3.82
CA LEU A 32 18.75 8.71 4.36
C LEU A 32 17.27 9.08 4.54
N SER A 33 16.84 9.14 5.79
CA SER A 33 15.41 9.25 6.10
C SER A 33 15.02 10.27 7.16
N LEU A 34 13.71 10.49 7.26
CA LEU A 34 13.03 11.21 8.33
C LEU A 34 11.92 10.34 8.92
N HIS A 35 11.52 10.59 10.16
CA HIS A 35 10.39 9.90 10.78
C HIS A 35 9.12 10.04 9.94
N GLY A 36 8.42 8.93 9.69
CA GLY A 36 7.17 8.88 8.92
C GLY A 36 5.95 9.45 9.64
N ASN A 37 6.01 10.73 10.01
CA ASN A 37 4.90 11.50 10.55
C ASN A 37 4.55 12.63 9.58
N PHE A 38 3.26 13.00 9.52
CA PHE A 38 2.76 14.11 8.70
C PHE A 38 3.17 13.97 7.22
N TRP A 39 2.71 12.91 6.55
CA TRP A 39 3.10 12.56 5.18
C TRP A 39 3.06 13.76 4.20
N LYS A 40 2.04 14.61 4.31
CA LYS A 40 1.91 15.87 3.56
C LYS A 40 3.11 16.81 3.73
N TRP A 41 3.56 16.98 4.98
CA TRP A 41 4.76 17.75 5.27
C TRP A 41 6.03 17.05 4.81
N ARG A 42 6.06 15.72 4.72
CA ARG A 42 7.20 14.98 4.14
C ARG A 42 7.36 15.24 2.65
N MET A 43 6.27 15.30 1.90
CA MET A 43 6.33 15.70 0.48
C MET A 43 6.85 17.12 0.28
N HIS A 44 6.50 18.06 1.15
CA HIS A 44 6.96 19.45 1.05
C HIS A 44 8.36 19.70 1.67
N GLY A 45 8.47 19.51 2.99
CA GLY A 45 9.66 19.88 3.77
C GLY A 45 10.71 18.78 3.84
N GLY A 46 10.39 17.56 3.37
CA GLY A 46 11.31 16.42 3.39
C GLY A 46 12.56 16.67 2.55
N ALA A 47 12.38 17.21 1.34
CA ALA A 47 13.47 17.51 0.42
C ALA A 47 14.52 18.44 1.02
N VAL A 48 14.10 19.54 1.65
CA VAL A 48 15.01 20.50 2.31
C VAL A 48 15.77 19.84 3.47
N SER A 49 15.07 19.05 4.29
CA SER A 49 15.66 18.41 5.45
C SER A 49 16.65 17.31 5.06
N LEU A 50 16.32 16.51 4.04
CA LEU A 50 17.20 15.47 3.52
C LEU A 50 18.39 16.05 2.76
N ALA A 51 18.23 17.15 2.02
CA ALA A 51 19.33 17.84 1.35
C ALA A 51 20.41 18.29 2.34
N ARG A 52 20.01 18.90 3.47
CA ARG A 52 20.96 19.26 4.53
C ARG A 52 21.71 18.03 5.07
N LYS A 53 20.97 16.96 5.40
CA LYS A 53 21.57 15.71 5.90
C LYS A 53 22.49 15.05 4.86
N PHE A 54 22.18 15.16 3.58
CA PHE A 54 22.99 14.64 2.49
C PHE A 54 24.35 15.34 2.39
N TYR A 55 24.42 16.66 2.64
CA TYR A 55 25.71 17.36 2.71
C TYR A 55 26.55 16.96 3.92
N GLU A 56 25.91 16.60 5.03
CA GLU A 56 26.55 16.12 6.26
C GLU A 56 26.99 14.64 6.17
N LEU A 57 26.52 13.92 5.14
CA LEU A 57 26.76 12.49 4.99
C LEU A 57 28.15 12.20 4.42
N ASP A 58 28.93 11.40 5.14
CA ASP A 58 30.18 10.81 4.64
C ASP A 58 29.88 9.51 3.86
N PHE A 59 29.29 9.70 2.68
CA PHE A 59 28.97 8.64 1.73
C PHE A 59 28.88 9.21 0.32
N THR A 60 29.51 8.54 -0.65
CA THR A 60 29.43 8.92 -2.06
C THR A 60 28.62 7.87 -2.82
N PRO A 61 27.34 8.15 -3.12
CA PRO A 61 26.52 7.22 -3.89
C PRO A 61 26.88 7.24 -5.38
N ASP A 62 26.77 6.07 -6.01
CA ASP A 62 26.75 5.90 -7.47
C ASP A 62 25.34 6.10 -8.05
N LEU A 63 24.30 5.97 -7.21
CA LEU A 63 22.89 6.06 -7.58
C LEU A 63 22.07 6.64 -6.41
N LEU A 64 21.16 7.56 -6.71
CA LEU A 64 20.09 7.96 -5.80
C LEU A 64 18.82 7.17 -6.11
N LEU A 65 18.21 6.57 -5.09
CA LEU A 65 16.91 5.92 -5.16
C LEU A 65 15.93 6.66 -4.25
N ALA A 66 15.16 7.59 -4.80
CA ALA A 66 14.16 8.36 -4.04
C ALA A 66 12.79 7.65 -4.02
N THR A 67 11.94 7.99 -3.06
CA THR A 67 10.53 7.57 -3.05
C THR A 67 9.59 8.68 -3.48
N ASP A 68 8.39 8.33 -3.95
CA ASP A 68 7.34 9.27 -4.39
C ASP A 68 6.93 10.30 -3.33
N MET A 69 7.23 10.01 -2.07
CA MET A 69 7.01 10.89 -0.92
C MET A 69 8.01 12.05 -0.82
N LEU A 70 9.03 12.09 -1.67
CA LEU A 70 10.01 13.16 -1.77
C LEU A 70 9.71 14.08 -2.95
N ASP A 71 9.71 15.40 -2.73
CA ASP A 71 9.90 16.33 -3.83
C ASP A 71 11.36 16.23 -4.34
N LEU A 72 11.54 15.36 -5.33
CA LEU A 72 12.85 15.08 -5.90
C LEU A 72 13.41 16.32 -6.61
N THR A 73 12.56 17.14 -7.21
CA THR A 73 12.99 18.33 -7.94
C THR A 73 13.65 19.35 -7.01
N ILE A 74 13.06 19.58 -5.84
CA ILE A 74 13.63 20.44 -4.81
C ILE A 74 14.92 19.84 -4.27
N PHE A 75 14.94 18.54 -3.96
CA PHE A 75 16.14 17.88 -3.44
C PHE A 75 17.32 18.07 -4.40
N LEU A 76 17.14 17.71 -5.69
CA LEU A 76 18.18 17.83 -6.70
C LEU A 76 18.64 19.28 -6.90
N SER A 77 17.72 20.25 -6.85
CA SER A 77 18.07 21.67 -6.98
C SER A 77 19.00 22.15 -5.85
N LEU A 78 18.75 21.69 -4.61
CA LEU A 78 19.52 22.06 -3.42
C LEU A 78 20.85 21.30 -3.33
N THR A 79 20.94 20.11 -3.94
CA THR A 79 22.12 19.24 -3.87
C THR A 79 22.95 19.20 -5.15
N ARG A 80 22.60 20.02 -6.17
CA ARG A 80 23.15 19.95 -7.53
C ARG A 80 24.68 19.91 -7.64
N GLU A 81 25.39 20.55 -6.70
CA GLU A 81 26.85 20.55 -6.66
C GLU A 81 27.43 19.13 -6.51
N LYS A 82 26.68 18.23 -5.85
CA LYS A 82 27.04 16.82 -5.65
C LYS A 82 26.22 15.85 -6.50
N THR A 83 25.02 16.24 -6.95
CA THR A 83 24.06 15.32 -7.60
C THR A 83 23.91 15.50 -9.11
N SER A 84 24.49 16.55 -9.71
CA SER A 84 24.29 16.87 -11.13
C SER A 84 24.71 15.79 -12.13
N SER A 85 25.63 14.90 -11.75
CA SER A 85 26.09 13.78 -12.58
C SER A 85 25.63 12.41 -12.08
N LEU A 86 24.85 12.37 -11.00
CA LEU A 86 24.40 11.10 -10.42
C LEU A 86 23.13 10.64 -11.14
N PRO A 87 23.07 9.36 -11.55
CA PRO A 87 21.82 8.73 -11.91
C PRO A 87 20.81 8.79 -10.75
N VAL A 88 19.55 9.01 -11.08
CA VAL A 88 18.46 9.12 -10.12
C VAL A 88 17.28 8.24 -10.54
N ALA A 89 16.90 7.32 -9.66
CA ALA A 89 15.68 6.54 -9.79
C ALA A 89 14.64 7.02 -8.78
N LEU A 90 13.36 6.94 -9.16
CA LEU A 90 12.22 7.24 -8.31
C LEU A 90 11.33 5.99 -8.16
N TYR A 91 11.04 5.58 -6.94
CA TYR A 91 10.18 4.44 -6.63
C TYR A 91 8.84 4.91 -6.07
N PHE A 92 7.74 4.48 -6.69
CA PHE A 92 6.37 4.79 -6.30
C PHE A 92 5.78 3.69 -5.42
N HIS A 93 5.66 3.97 -4.12
CA HIS A 93 4.84 3.20 -3.18
C HIS A 93 3.36 3.51 -3.33
N GLU A 94 3.06 4.78 -3.55
CA GLU A 94 1.72 5.31 -3.78
C GLU A 94 1.75 6.45 -4.80
N ASN A 95 0.56 6.93 -5.15
CA ASN A 95 0.33 7.91 -6.21
C ASN A 95 -0.70 8.91 -5.68
N GLN A 96 -0.33 10.19 -5.62
CA GLN A 96 -1.20 11.27 -5.14
C GLN A 96 -2.14 11.84 -6.21
N LEU A 97 -2.09 11.38 -7.45
CA LEU A 97 -3.09 11.67 -8.50
C LEU A 97 -4.39 10.90 -8.25
N THR A 98 -4.31 9.62 -7.88
CA THR A 98 -5.45 8.73 -7.64
C THR A 98 -5.65 8.40 -6.16
N TYR A 99 -4.98 9.14 -5.26
CA TYR A 99 -5.11 8.96 -3.83
C TYR A 99 -6.57 9.18 -3.37
N PRO A 100 -7.15 8.29 -2.55
CA PRO A 100 -8.56 8.34 -2.17
C PRO A 100 -8.75 9.36 -1.04
N TRP A 101 -8.77 10.64 -1.42
CA TRP A 101 -8.95 11.74 -0.49
C TRP A 101 -10.28 11.64 0.25
N SER A 102 -10.23 11.73 1.59
CA SER A 102 -11.46 11.88 2.38
C SER A 102 -12.15 13.19 2.00
N PRO A 103 -13.48 13.20 1.78
CA PRO A 103 -14.23 14.44 1.56
C PRO A 103 -14.10 15.45 2.71
N SER A 104 -13.74 14.96 3.90
CA SER A 104 -13.51 15.77 5.10
C SER A 104 -12.06 16.21 5.28
N ASP A 105 -11.16 15.87 4.35
CA ASP A 105 -9.77 16.28 4.42
C ASP A 105 -9.63 17.80 4.22
N ARG A 106 -8.87 18.44 5.11
CA ARG A 106 -8.66 19.89 5.14
C ARG A 106 -8.07 20.45 3.84
N ASP A 107 -7.21 19.69 3.16
CA ASP A 107 -6.55 20.16 1.95
C ASP A 107 -7.46 20.04 0.73
N VAL A 108 -8.35 19.06 0.69
CA VAL A 108 -9.45 18.99 -0.29
C VAL A 108 -10.36 20.21 -0.14
N ALA A 109 -10.79 20.51 1.09
CA ALA A 109 -11.62 21.69 1.37
C ALA A 109 -10.95 23.02 0.97
N LYS A 110 -9.62 23.03 0.81
CA LYS A 110 -8.83 24.19 0.41
C LYS A 110 -8.31 24.12 -1.02
N ASN A 111 -8.68 23.09 -1.81
CA ASN A 111 -8.15 22.80 -3.15
C ASN A 111 -6.61 22.76 -3.20
N ARG A 112 -5.98 22.14 -2.19
CA ARG A 112 -4.52 21.99 -2.07
C ARG A 112 -4.03 20.58 -2.34
N ASP A 113 -4.94 19.63 -2.49
CA ASP A 113 -4.71 18.22 -2.80
C ASP A 113 -3.98 18.01 -4.13
N LYS A 114 -4.29 18.81 -5.16
CA LYS A 114 -3.65 18.71 -6.48
C LYS A 114 -2.14 18.93 -6.46
N HIS A 115 -1.62 19.66 -5.48
CA HIS A 115 -0.20 19.95 -5.42
C HIS A 115 0.65 18.69 -5.16
N TYR A 116 0.14 17.73 -4.38
CA TYR A 116 0.88 16.49 -4.13
C TYR A 116 1.01 15.64 -5.40
N GLY A 117 -0.04 15.59 -6.22
CA GLY A 117 0.03 15.01 -7.56
C GLY A 117 1.03 15.72 -8.48
N PHE A 118 1.14 17.05 -8.38
CA PHE A 118 2.15 17.81 -9.12
C PHE A 118 3.59 17.47 -8.68
N ILE A 119 3.82 17.27 -7.37
CA ILE A 119 5.12 16.81 -6.86
C ILE A 119 5.48 15.45 -7.47
N ASN A 120 4.56 14.48 -7.47
CA ASN A 120 4.81 13.19 -8.11
C ASN A 120 5.13 13.34 -9.61
N TYR A 121 4.33 14.11 -10.35
CA TYR A 121 4.52 14.37 -11.77
C TYR A 121 5.91 14.96 -12.05
N ALA A 122 6.26 16.06 -11.39
CA ALA A 122 7.53 16.75 -11.62
C ALA A 122 8.73 15.90 -11.18
N SER A 123 8.58 15.13 -10.10
CA SER A 123 9.62 14.19 -9.63
C SER A 123 9.83 13.04 -10.60
N ALA A 124 8.75 12.46 -11.15
CA ALA A 124 8.82 11.43 -12.18
C ALA A 124 9.47 11.97 -13.46
N LEU A 125 9.16 13.21 -13.85
CA LEU A 125 9.78 13.86 -15.00
C LEU A 125 11.28 14.14 -14.79
N ALA A 126 11.71 14.46 -13.56
CA ALA A 126 13.10 14.74 -13.24
C ALA A 126 13.99 13.49 -13.07
N ALA A 127 13.43 12.34 -12.72
CA ALA A 127 14.18 11.10 -12.54
C ALA A 127 14.68 10.50 -13.87
N ASP A 128 15.79 9.75 -13.86
CA ASP A 128 16.28 9.01 -15.03
C ASP A 128 15.52 7.69 -15.24
N ALA A 129 15.01 7.10 -14.15
CA ALA A 129 14.18 5.90 -14.15
C ALA A 129 13.05 6.02 -13.13
N VAL A 130 11.89 5.46 -13.44
CA VAL A 130 10.72 5.46 -12.54
C VAL A 130 10.24 4.03 -12.35
N PHE A 131 9.99 3.64 -11.11
CA PHE A 131 9.59 2.29 -10.74
C PHE A 131 8.25 2.32 -10.02
N PHE A 132 7.35 1.42 -10.41
CA PHE A 132 6.04 1.24 -9.78
C PHE A 132 5.92 -0.17 -9.20
N ASN A 133 5.27 -0.32 -8.05
CA ASN A 133 5.10 -1.61 -7.37
C ASN A 133 4.18 -2.61 -8.10
N SER A 134 3.37 -2.18 -9.07
CA SER A 134 2.52 -3.05 -9.90
C SER A 134 2.26 -2.45 -11.28
N GLN A 135 1.77 -3.26 -12.22
CA GLN A 135 1.31 -2.78 -13.52
C GLN A 135 0.08 -1.88 -13.37
N TYR A 136 -0.84 -2.23 -12.48
CA TYR A 136 -2.00 -1.43 -12.11
C TYR A 136 -1.59 -0.04 -11.66
N HIS A 137 -0.59 0.07 -10.77
CA HIS A 137 -0.13 1.36 -10.27
C HIS A 137 0.46 2.22 -11.38
N LEU A 138 1.33 1.65 -12.23
CA LEU A 138 1.88 2.31 -13.40
C LEU A 138 0.77 2.86 -14.31
N GLN A 139 -0.22 2.02 -14.63
CA GLN A 139 -1.33 2.41 -15.51
C GLN A 139 -2.26 3.43 -14.86
N ALA A 140 -2.53 3.31 -13.56
CA ALA A 140 -3.32 4.28 -12.80
C ALA A 140 -2.67 5.67 -12.80
N PHE A 141 -1.35 5.74 -12.69
CA PHE A 141 -0.60 6.99 -12.75
C PHE A 141 -0.63 7.59 -14.18
N LEU A 142 -0.23 6.82 -15.19
CA LEU A 142 -0.14 7.29 -16.57
C LEU A 142 -1.50 7.67 -17.16
N SER A 143 -2.57 6.95 -16.82
CA SER A 143 -3.91 7.23 -17.32
C SER A 143 -4.52 8.50 -16.71
N GLU A 144 -4.19 8.82 -15.46
CA GLU A 144 -4.72 10.00 -14.78
C GLU A 144 -3.96 11.28 -15.16
N LEU A 145 -2.66 11.18 -15.46
CA LEU A 145 -1.79 12.32 -15.77
C LEU A 145 -2.35 13.27 -16.84
N PRO A 146 -2.85 12.82 -18.02
CA PRO A 146 -3.41 13.71 -19.03
C PRO A 146 -4.63 14.48 -18.51
N GLY A 147 -5.48 13.84 -17.72
CA GLY A 147 -6.61 14.48 -17.07
C GLY A 147 -6.14 15.55 -16.09
N PHE A 148 -5.22 15.19 -15.22
CA PHE A 148 -4.58 16.09 -14.25
C PHE A 148 -3.96 17.33 -14.92
N LEU A 149 -3.14 17.15 -15.95
CA LEU A 149 -2.43 18.23 -16.65
C LEU A 149 -3.38 19.19 -17.37
N ARG A 150 -4.49 18.69 -17.94
CA ARG A 150 -5.51 19.53 -18.60
C ARG A 150 -6.25 20.48 -17.65
N HIS A 151 -6.11 20.31 -16.33
CA HIS A 151 -6.66 21.25 -15.36
C HIS A 151 -5.85 22.56 -15.25
N PHE A 152 -4.62 22.61 -15.78
CA PHE A 152 -3.78 23.80 -15.74
C PHE A 152 -4.03 24.73 -16.94
N PRO A 153 -3.88 26.05 -16.77
CA PRO A 153 -4.45 27.04 -17.70
C PRO A 153 -3.77 27.13 -19.08
N ASP A 154 -2.47 26.88 -19.20
CA ASP A 154 -1.67 26.97 -20.44
C ASP A 154 -0.39 26.14 -20.27
N GLN A 155 0.30 25.82 -21.38
CA GLN A 155 1.54 25.03 -21.43
C GLN A 155 1.43 23.76 -20.59
N GLN A 156 0.47 22.92 -20.95
CA GLN A 156 0.10 21.75 -20.14
C GLN A 156 1.12 20.61 -20.23
N GLU A 157 2.08 20.68 -21.16
CA GLU A 157 3.19 19.72 -21.31
C GLU A 157 2.72 18.25 -21.43
N LEU A 158 1.63 17.98 -22.16
CA LEU A 158 1.03 16.63 -22.25
C LEU A 158 1.97 15.58 -22.84
N GLU A 159 2.92 15.99 -23.68
CA GLU A 159 3.98 15.15 -24.26
C GLU A 159 4.94 14.57 -23.21
N THR A 160 5.01 15.17 -22.02
CA THR A 160 5.86 14.66 -20.93
C THR A 160 5.34 13.34 -20.35
N VAL A 161 4.06 13.01 -20.57
CA VAL A 161 3.49 11.72 -20.15
C VAL A 161 4.22 10.57 -20.86
N GLU A 162 4.44 10.69 -22.17
CA GLU A 162 5.21 9.70 -22.95
C GLU A 162 6.67 9.63 -22.51
N GLN A 163 7.26 10.78 -22.12
CA GLN A 163 8.63 10.82 -21.60
C GLN A 163 8.76 10.08 -20.28
N ILE A 164 7.78 10.24 -19.37
CA ILE A 164 7.73 9.51 -18.11
C ILE A 164 7.52 8.02 -18.38
N GLU A 165 6.58 7.66 -19.26
CA GLU A 165 6.31 6.26 -19.62
C GLU A 165 7.56 5.56 -20.16
N ALA A 166 8.31 6.20 -21.06
CA ALA A 166 9.49 5.61 -21.70
C ALA A 166 10.56 5.12 -20.70
N LYS A 167 10.67 5.78 -19.55
CA LYS A 167 11.59 5.45 -18.45
C LYS A 167 10.93 4.76 -17.24
N SER A 168 9.63 4.46 -17.33
CA SER A 168 8.87 3.81 -16.26
C SER A 168 8.86 2.30 -16.39
N ARG A 169 9.07 1.56 -15.30
CA ARG A 169 9.04 0.09 -15.26
C ARG A 169 8.31 -0.39 -14.02
N VAL A 170 7.76 -1.61 -14.08
CA VAL A 170 7.22 -2.28 -12.90
C VAL A 170 8.36 -2.98 -12.16
N LEU A 171 8.46 -2.71 -10.86
CA LEU A 171 9.37 -3.36 -9.91
C LEU A 171 8.57 -3.71 -8.65
N PRO A 172 8.06 -4.95 -8.54
CA PRO A 172 7.25 -5.40 -7.40
C PRO A 172 7.94 -5.22 -6.05
N LEU A 173 7.16 -5.14 -4.97
CA LEU A 173 7.70 -5.11 -3.62
C LEU A 173 8.35 -6.46 -3.28
N GLY A 174 9.60 -6.41 -2.80
CA GLY A 174 10.20 -7.55 -2.11
C GLY A 174 9.60 -7.68 -0.71
N LEU A 175 9.06 -8.85 -0.40
CA LEU A 175 8.49 -9.17 0.91
C LEU A 175 9.29 -10.30 1.55
N ASP A 176 9.74 -10.08 2.78
CA ASP A 176 10.28 -11.14 3.64
C ASP A 176 9.09 -11.93 4.21
N LEU A 177 8.70 -13.00 3.50
CA LEU A 177 7.57 -13.84 3.87
C LEU A 177 7.98 -14.96 4.83
N GLU A 178 9.22 -15.45 4.73
CA GLU A 178 9.76 -16.52 5.60
C GLU A 178 9.75 -16.13 7.08
N ARG A 179 9.81 -14.83 7.41
CA ARG A 179 9.63 -14.36 8.79
C ARG A 179 8.27 -14.75 9.41
N LEU A 180 7.26 -15.08 8.60
CA LEU A 180 5.94 -15.53 9.07
C LEU A 180 5.99 -16.97 9.58
N ASP A 181 6.91 -17.81 9.09
CA ASP A 181 7.00 -19.23 9.43
C ASP A 181 7.25 -19.48 10.91
N ALA A 182 7.91 -18.53 11.59
CA ALA A 182 8.19 -18.61 13.03
C ALA A 182 6.93 -18.71 13.89
N ALA A 183 5.76 -18.28 13.37
CA ALA A 183 4.48 -18.35 14.05
C ALA A 183 3.58 -19.50 13.56
N HIS A 184 4.05 -20.31 12.61
CA HIS A 184 3.30 -21.45 12.11
C HIS A 184 3.26 -22.55 13.17
N LEU A 185 2.10 -22.68 13.82
CA LEU A 185 1.78 -23.78 14.72
C LEU A 185 0.90 -24.78 13.96
N ALA A 186 1.02 -26.07 14.28
CA ALA A 186 0.11 -27.07 13.74
C ALA A 186 -1.33 -26.67 14.08
N SER A 187 -2.19 -26.61 13.06
CA SER A 187 -3.61 -26.34 13.22
C SER A 187 -4.28 -27.46 14.02
N GLU A 188 -5.22 -27.09 14.90
CA GLU A 188 -6.12 -28.05 15.52
C GLU A 188 -7.24 -28.37 14.52
N ASP A 189 -7.43 -29.65 14.20
CA ASP A 189 -8.52 -30.08 13.32
C ASP A 189 -9.89 -29.81 13.98
N GLY A 190 -10.84 -29.26 13.20
CA GLY A 190 -12.24 -29.11 13.62
C GLY A 190 -12.65 -27.75 14.19
N CYS A 191 -11.84 -26.70 14.01
CA CYS A 191 -12.21 -25.32 14.36
C CYS A 191 -13.20 -24.69 13.36
N ARG A 192 -13.94 -23.68 13.83
CA ARG A 192 -14.85 -22.87 12.99
C ARG A 192 -14.03 -22.07 11.97
N PRO A 193 -14.51 -21.90 10.71
CA PRO A 193 -13.82 -21.05 9.73
C PRO A 193 -13.58 -19.65 10.27
N LEU A 194 -12.32 -19.20 10.25
CA LEU A 194 -11.89 -17.89 10.72
C LEU A 194 -11.71 -16.92 9.55
N ILE A 195 -12.53 -15.87 9.53
CA ILE A 195 -12.49 -14.79 8.55
C ILE A 195 -11.58 -13.66 9.05
N LEU A 196 -10.64 -13.25 8.22
CA LEU A 196 -9.63 -12.25 8.56
C LEU A 196 -9.93 -10.87 7.98
N TRP A 197 -9.76 -9.85 8.81
CA TRP A 197 -9.54 -8.46 8.41
C TRP A 197 -8.15 -8.01 8.89
N ASN A 198 -7.18 -7.89 7.98
CA ASN A 198 -5.82 -7.46 8.28
C ASN A 198 -5.44 -6.09 7.71
N HIS A 199 -6.43 -5.29 7.30
CA HIS A 199 -6.21 -3.95 6.80
C HIS A 199 -6.35 -2.88 7.88
N ARG A 200 -5.67 -1.75 7.73
CA ARG A 200 -5.91 -0.54 8.55
C ARG A 200 -7.38 -0.14 8.54
N TRP A 201 -7.87 0.48 9.62
CA TRP A 201 -9.26 0.89 9.77
C TRP A 201 -9.52 2.21 9.06
N GLU A 202 -9.46 2.18 7.74
CA GLU A 202 -9.60 3.35 6.89
C GLU A 202 -10.73 3.16 5.87
N TYR A 203 -11.22 4.30 5.36
CA TYR A 203 -12.32 4.34 4.41
C TYR A 203 -12.00 3.61 3.09
N ASP A 204 -10.77 3.75 2.59
CA ASP A 204 -10.32 3.15 1.33
C ASP A 204 -10.32 1.61 1.36
N LYS A 205 -10.27 1.00 2.55
CA LYS A 205 -10.34 -0.45 2.73
C LYS A 205 -11.76 -0.98 2.75
N ASN A 206 -12.76 -0.09 2.71
CA ASN A 206 -14.18 -0.40 2.61
C ASN A 206 -14.68 -1.41 3.67
N PRO A 207 -14.56 -1.06 4.97
CA PRO A 207 -15.09 -1.89 6.05
C PRO A 207 -16.62 -2.06 5.97
N GLY A 208 -17.32 -1.16 5.27
CA GLY A 208 -18.78 -1.21 5.10
C GLY A 208 -19.25 -2.46 4.37
N GLU A 209 -18.78 -2.69 3.14
CA GLU A 209 -19.13 -3.92 2.39
C GLU A 209 -18.66 -5.18 3.12
N PHE A 210 -17.47 -5.15 3.74
CA PHE A 210 -16.96 -6.29 4.47
C PHE A 210 -17.90 -6.71 5.60
N PHE A 211 -18.24 -5.77 6.50
CA PHE A 211 -19.12 -6.10 7.62
C PHE A 211 -20.54 -6.40 7.16
N HIS A 212 -21.04 -5.74 6.11
CA HIS A 212 -22.36 -6.04 5.57
C HIS A 212 -22.46 -7.48 5.05
N ALA A 213 -21.42 -7.98 4.37
CA ALA A 213 -21.37 -9.37 3.95
C ALA A 213 -21.43 -10.33 5.16
N LEU A 214 -20.64 -10.05 6.22
CA LEU A 214 -20.64 -10.89 7.42
C LEU A 214 -21.96 -10.88 8.17
N GLU A 215 -22.65 -9.73 8.22
CA GLU A 215 -24.00 -9.62 8.79
C GLU A 215 -24.99 -10.53 8.05
N ILE A 216 -24.95 -10.56 6.70
CA ILE A 216 -25.81 -11.46 5.90
C ILE A 216 -25.50 -12.94 6.19
N LEU A 217 -24.23 -13.30 6.37
CA LEU A 217 -23.82 -14.66 6.70
C LEU A 217 -24.27 -15.06 8.12
N ALA A 218 -24.25 -14.11 9.06
CA ALA A 218 -24.75 -14.31 10.42
C ALA A 218 -26.28 -14.47 10.45
N ASP A 219 -27.01 -13.67 9.67
CA ASP A 219 -28.47 -13.77 9.50
C ASP A 219 -28.90 -15.10 8.86
N LYS A 220 -28.01 -15.71 8.06
CA LYS A 220 -28.16 -17.07 7.51
C LYS A 220 -27.77 -18.18 8.48
N GLU A 221 -27.43 -17.85 9.73
CA GLU A 221 -27.02 -18.78 10.79
C GLU A 221 -25.78 -19.64 10.43
N LEU A 222 -24.89 -19.14 9.57
CA LEU A 222 -23.62 -19.84 9.28
C LEU A 222 -22.69 -19.80 10.49
N ASP A 223 -21.94 -20.87 10.74
CA ASP A 223 -20.98 -20.94 11.85
C ASP A 223 -19.60 -20.48 11.37
N PHE A 224 -19.11 -19.37 11.91
CA PHE A 224 -17.82 -18.76 11.55
C PHE A 224 -17.36 -17.77 12.63
N GLU A 225 -16.06 -17.52 12.65
CA GLU A 225 -15.39 -16.55 13.52
C GLU A 225 -14.75 -15.43 12.70
N VAL A 226 -14.42 -14.32 13.36
CA VAL A 226 -13.85 -13.12 12.73
C VAL A 226 -12.68 -12.59 13.55
N ALA A 227 -11.53 -12.40 12.90
CA ALA A 227 -10.36 -11.73 13.47
C ALA A 227 -10.11 -10.40 12.77
N ILE A 228 -10.18 -9.30 13.52
CA ILE A 228 -9.87 -7.95 13.05
C ILE A 228 -8.54 -7.52 13.70
N VAL A 229 -7.45 -7.53 12.93
CA VAL A 229 -6.09 -7.31 13.45
C VAL A 229 -5.45 -5.98 13.01
N GLY A 230 -6.17 -5.20 12.21
CA GLY A 230 -5.68 -3.94 11.64
C GLY A 230 -5.54 -2.78 12.62
N GLU A 231 -4.65 -1.84 12.30
CA GLU A 231 -4.43 -0.64 13.09
C GLU A 231 -5.60 0.35 12.98
N CYS A 232 -6.02 0.90 14.13
CA CYS A 232 -6.97 2.00 14.21
C CYS A 232 -6.20 3.29 14.54
N PHE A 233 -6.24 4.26 13.62
CA PHE A 233 -5.67 5.58 13.85
C PHE A 233 -6.65 6.50 14.60
N SER A 234 -6.62 7.80 14.31
CA SER A 234 -7.27 8.85 15.09
C SER A 234 -8.80 8.80 15.13
N ARG A 235 -9.46 8.21 14.13
CA ARG A 235 -10.93 8.08 14.07
C ARG A 235 -11.30 6.61 13.90
N ARG A 236 -12.11 6.10 14.83
CA ARG A 236 -12.70 4.76 14.72
C ARG A 236 -13.93 4.83 13.81
N PRO A 237 -13.95 4.14 12.66
CA PRO A 237 -15.11 4.17 11.78
C PRO A 237 -16.32 3.49 12.43
N GLU A 238 -17.52 4.05 12.21
CA GLU A 238 -18.78 3.54 12.79
C GLU A 238 -19.06 2.09 12.40
N ALA A 239 -18.64 1.69 11.19
CA ALA A 239 -18.77 0.32 10.69
C ALA A 239 -18.18 -0.72 11.66
N PHE A 240 -17.00 -0.45 12.24
CA PHE A 240 -16.35 -1.37 13.20
C PHE A 240 -17.06 -1.41 14.57
N LEU A 241 -17.75 -0.34 14.96
CA LEU A 241 -18.54 -0.30 16.20
C LEU A 241 -19.83 -1.10 16.02
N SER A 242 -20.57 -0.83 14.93
CA SER A 242 -21.78 -1.55 14.55
C SER A 242 -21.52 -3.05 14.38
N ALA A 243 -20.43 -3.41 13.70
CA ALA A 243 -20.06 -4.81 13.49
C ALA A 243 -19.77 -5.53 14.81
N LYS A 244 -19.16 -4.84 15.79
CA LYS A 244 -18.91 -5.42 17.11
C LYS A 244 -20.20 -5.80 17.83
N GLU A 245 -21.23 -4.99 17.70
CA GLU A 245 -22.54 -5.25 18.30
C GLU A 245 -23.29 -6.38 17.57
N LYS A 246 -23.29 -6.37 16.24
CA LYS A 246 -24.07 -7.33 15.43
C LYS A 246 -23.43 -8.72 15.33
N LEU A 247 -22.11 -8.80 15.22
CA LEU A 247 -21.40 -10.08 15.12
C LEU A 247 -21.14 -10.73 16.48
N GLY A 248 -21.15 -9.94 17.57
CA GLY A 248 -21.07 -10.42 18.94
C GLY A 248 -19.91 -11.39 19.18
N ASP A 249 -20.24 -12.58 19.70
CA ASP A 249 -19.27 -13.62 20.06
C ASP A 249 -18.52 -14.24 18.87
N ARG A 250 -18.90 -13.91 17.63
CA ARG A 250 -18.15 -14.33 16.43
C ARG A 250 -16.82 -13.60 16.31
N ILE A 251 -16.69 -12.41 16.90
CA ILE A 251 -15.43 -11.65 16.85
C ILE A 251 -14.51 -12.16 17.96
N VAL A 252 -13.51 -12.95 17.57
CA VAL A 252 -12.52 -13.54 18.47
C VAL A 252 -11.28 -12.66 18.69
N GLN A 253 -11.05 -11.70 17.79
CA GLN A 253 -9.99 -10.71 17.91
C GLN A 253 -10.44 -9.37 17.35
N PHE A 254 -10.18 -8.28 18.08
CA PHE A 254 -10.65 -6.95 17.71
C PHE A 254 -9.64 -5.85 18.03
N GLY A 255 -8.94 -5.38 17.00
CA GLY A 255 -8.02 -4.25 17.06
C GLY A 255 -6.57 -4.62 16.75
N TYR A 256 -5.74 -3.59 16.78
CA TYR A 256 -4.34 -3.67 16.38
C TYR A 256 -3.53 -4.67 17.20
N VAL A 257 -2.82 -5.55 16.51
CA VAL A 257 -1.88 -6.50 17.10
C VAL A 257 -0.47 -5.93 17.02
N LYS A 258 0.08 -5.52 18.17
CA LYS A 258 1.36 -4.79 18.23
C LYS A 258 2.59 -5.66 17.96
N ALA A 259 2.60 -6.89 18.45
CA ALA A 259 3.71 -7.80 18.25
C ALA A 259 3.58 -8.48 16.89
N PHE A 260 4.64 -8.45 16.09
CA PHE A 260 4.63 -9.07 14.78
C PHE A 260 4.35 -10.58 14.84
N ALA A 261 4.89 -11.29 15.83
CA ALA A 261 4.64 -12.72 16.03
C ALA A 261 3.16 -13.03 16.26
N ASP A 262 2.46 -12.19 17.01
CA ASP A 262 1.01 -12.35 17.24
C ASP A 262 0.22 -12.07 15.95
N TYR A 263 0.63 -11.09 15.14
CA TYR A 263 0.03 -10.83 13.83
C TYR A 263 0.21 -12.04 12.90
N ALA A 264 1.43 -12.56 12.80
CA ALA A 264 1.73 -13.75 12.00
C ALA A 264 0.93 -14.98 12.48
N ALA A 265 0.77 -15.15 13.79
CA ALA A 265 -0.07 -16.21 14.35
C ALA A 265 -1.54 -16.08 13.95
N TRP A 266 -2.09 -14.86 13.87
CA TRP A 266 -3.44 -14.63 13.36
C TRP A 266 -3.57 -14.91 11.87
N LEU A 267 -2.55 -14.62 11.06
CA LEU A 267 -2.54 -15.00 9.65
C LEU A 267 -2.58 -16.52 9.48
N TRP A 268 -1.71 -17.26 10.17
CA TRP A 268 -1.69 -18.73 10.12
C TRP A 268 -2.96 -19.40 10.67
N LYS A 269 -3.67 -18.74 11.58
CA LYS A 269 -4.96 -19.23 12.09
C LYS A 269 -6.14 -18.97 11.17
N ALA A 270 -6.03 -18.00 10.26
CA ALA A 270 -7.14 -17.56 9.45
C ALA A 270 -7.33 -18.43 8.21
N ASP A 271 -8.58 -18.78 7.93
CA ASP A 271 -8.93 -19.62 6.79
C ASP A 271 -9.32 -18.78 5.57
N ILE A 272 -10.00 -17.65 5.76
CA ILE A 272 -10.62 -16.88 4.68
C ILE A 272 -10.21 -15.41 4.79
N LEU A 273 -9.76 -14.82 3.68
CA LEU A 273 -9.45 -13.38 3.56
C LEU A 273 -10.36 -12.72 2.51
N PRO A 274 -11.50 -12.13 2.92
CA PRO A 274 -12.28 -11.25 2.07
C PRO A 274 -11.63 -9.87 2.02
N VAL A 275 -11.31 -9.40 0.82
CA VAL A 275 -10.79 -8.05 0.59
C VAL A 275 -11.87 -7.22 -0.07
N THR A 276 -12.16 -6.03 0.47
CA THR A 276 -13.18 -5.12 -0.08
C THR A 276 -12.61 -3.76 -0.51
N SER A 277 -11.29 -3.60 -0.47
CA SER A 277 -10.60 -2.33 -0.74
C SER A 277 -10.97 -1.67 -2.07
N TYR A 278 -11.07 -0.34 -2.05
CA TYR A 278 -11.14 0.53 -3.23
C TYR A 278 -9.79 1.13 -3.60
N GLN A 279 -8.80 1.02 -2.72
CA GLN A 279 -7.43 1.40 -3.04
C GLN A 279 -6.43 0.39 -2.48
N ASP A 280 -5.53 -0.02 -3.36
CA ASP A 280 -4.30 -0.74 -3.06
C ASP A 280 -3.43 -0.78 -4.32
N PHE A 281 -2.15 -0.40 -4.21
CA PHE A 281 -1.24 -0.42 -5.35
C PHE A 281 -0.43 -1.72 -5.46
N PHE A 282 -0.47 -2.58 -4.44
CA PHE A 282 0.23 -3.86 -4.50
C PHE A 282 -0.56 -4.98 -3.82
N GLY A 283 -0.86 -4.84 -2.52
CA GLY A 283 -1.54 -5.87 -1.72
C GLY A 283 -0.61 -6.61 -0.77
N THR A 284 0.26 -5.91 -0.03
CA THR A 284 1.18 -6.56 0.92
C THR A 284 0.47 -7.46 1.92
N SER A 285 -0.59 -6.98 2.57
CA SER A 285 -1.36 -7.76 3.54
C SER A 285 -2.07 -8.95 2.91
N LEU A 286 -2.40 -8.86 1.61
CA LEU A 286 -2.97 -9.96 0.84
C LEU A 286 -1.91 -11.04 0.60
N VAL A 287 -0.72 -10.67 0.12
CA VAL A 287 0.36 -11.62 -0.16
C VAL A 287 0.81 -12.33 1.13
N GLU A 288 0.93 -11.60 2.25
CA GLU A 288 1.24 -12.19 3.56
C GLU A 288 0.19 -13.23 3.99
N ALA A 289 -1.09 -12.95 3.79
CA ALA A 289 -2.17 -13.88 4.15
C ALA A 289 -2.22 -15.11 3.22
N ILE A 290 -2.04 -14.93 1.90
CA ILE A 290 -1.96 -16.05 0.95
C ILE A 290 -0.79 -16.96 1.30
N TYR A 291 0.36 -16.38 1.67
CA TYR A 291 1.53 -17.13 2.12
C TYR A 291 1.21 -18.00 3.35
N CYS A 292 0.38 -17.49 4.26
CA CYS A 292 -0.09 -18.21 5.45
C CYS A 292 -1.29 -19.15 5.17
N ASN A 293 -1.51 -19.56 3.91
CA ASN A 293 -2.60 -20.43 3.47
C ASN A 293 -4.03 -19.87 3.63
N CYS A 294 -4.21 -18.57 3.88
CA CYS A 294 -5.55 -17.99 3.86
C CYS A 294 -6.13 -18.04 2.45
N TYR A 295 -7.38 -18.47 2.33
CA TYR A 295 -8.16 -18.48 1.09
C TYR A 295 -8.64 -17.07 0.73
N PRO A 296 -8.10 -16.44 -0.33
CA PRO A 296 -8.46 -15.06 -0.65
C PRO A 296 -9.79 -14.98 -1.44
N ILE A 297 -10.63 -14.02 -1.09
CA ILE A 297 -11.81 -13.61 -1.87
C ILE A 297 -11.62 -12.12 -2.20
N LEU A 298 -11.33 -11.83 -3.47
CA LEU A 298 -10.76 -10.57 -3.93
C LEU A 298 -11.69 -9.87 -4.91
N PRO A 299 -11.74 -8.53 -4.91
CA PRO A 299 -12.51 -7.82 -5.93
C PRO A 299 -11.69 -7.83 -7.24
N TYR A 300 -12.35 -7.98 -8.39
CA TYR A 300 -11.68 -7.91 -9.71
C TYR A 300 -11.34 -6.46 -10.08
N ARG A 301 -10.40 -5.87 -9.33
CA ARG A 301 -9.89 -4.50 -9.48
C ARG A 301 -8.54 -4.36 -8.79
N LEU A 302 -7.91 -3.19 -8.93
CA LEU A 302 -6.62 -2.87 -8.33
C LEU A 302 -5.51 -3.80 -8.83
N ALA A 303 -4.41 -3.92 -8.07
CA ALA A 303 -3.31 -4.82 -8.38
C ALA A 303 -3.63 -6.30 -8.11
N TYR A 304 -4.80 -6.63 -7.52
CA TYR A 304 -5.09 -7.99 -7.06
C TYR A 304 -5.07 -9.05 -8.18
N PRO A 305 -5.63 -8.82 -9.38
CA PRO A 305 -5.56 -9.79 -10.48
C PRO A 305 -4.13 -10.13 -10.93
N GLU A 306 -3.15 -9.26 -10.66
CA GLU A 306 -1.74 -9.49 -10.99
C GLU A 306 -1.06 -10.43 -9.99
N LEU A 307 -1.59 -10.54 -8.77
CA LEU A 307 -0.99 -11.35 -7.69
C LEU A 307 -1.46 -12.80 -7.69
N VAL A 308 -2.51 -13.12 -8.45
CA VAL A 308 -3.11 -14.46 -8.48
C VAL A 308 -3.11 -14.98 -9.92
N PRO A 309 -2.66 -16.24 -10.17
CA PRO A 309 -2.73 -16.86 -11.50
C PRO A 309 -4.13 -16.79 -12.11
N SER A 310 -4.22 -16.50 -13.41
CA SER A 310 -5.49 -16.25 -14.11
C SER A 310 -6.42 -17.46 -14.10
N GLU A 311 -5.87 -18.67 -14.04
CA GLU A 311 -6.63 -19.92 -13.95
C GLU A 311 -7.41 -20.04 -12.64
N LEU A 312 -6.95 -19.36 -11.59
CA LEU A 312 -7.58 -19.33 -10.27
C LEU A 312 -8.58 -18.18 -10.13
N HIS A 313 -8.65 -17.25 -11.10
CA HIS A 313 -9.52 -16.08 -11.01
C HIS A 313 -11.00 -16.41 -10.76
N PRO A 314 -11.63 -17.37 -11.48
CA PRO A 314 -13.04 -17.72 -11.26
C PRO A 314 -13.36 -18.16 -9.83
N ARG A 315 -12.36 -18.68 -9.12
CA ARG A 315 -12.50 -19.17 -7.75
C ARG A 315 -12.35 -18.05 -6.72
N HIS A 316 -11.40 -17.15 -6.92
CA HIS A 316 -10.99 -16.16 -5.92
C HIS A 316 -11.55 -14.75 -6.14
N PHE A 317 -11.96 -14.39 -7.36
CA PHE A 317 -12.38 -13.01 -7.64
C PHE A 317 -13.89 -12.84 -7.69
N TYR A 318 -14.38 -11.69 -7.24
CA TYR A 318 -15.76 -11.26 -7.36
C TYR A 318 -15.88 -9.91 -8.09
N ASN A 319 -17.00 -9.70 -8.79
CA ASN A 319 -17.27 -8.48 -9.55
C ASN A 319 -18.26 -7.55 -8.84
N ASP A 320 -19.16 -8.12 -8.02
CA ASP A 320 -20.17 -7.40 -7.28
C ASP A 320 -20.38 -7.98 -5.88
N PHE A 321 -21.20 -7.28 -5.09
CA PHE A 321 -21.45 -7.63 -3.71
C PHE A 321 -22.18 -8.98 -3.53
N GLU A 322 -23.06 -9.35 -4.47
CA GLU A 322 -23.79 -10.62 -4.41
C GLU A 322 -22.82 -11.79 -4.62
N GLU A 323 -21.89 -11.66 -5.56
CA GLU A 323 -20.83 -12.64 -5.81
C GLU A 323 -19.88 -12.76 -4.62
N LEU A 324 -19.51 -11.65 -3.95
CA LEU A 324 -18.75 -11.68 -2.69
C LEU A 324 -19.45 -12.53 -1.63
N VAL A 325 -20.73 -12.26 -1.36
CA VAL A 325 -21.51 -13.00 -0.35
C VAL A 325 -21.63 -14.48 -0.72
N HIS A 326 -21.86 -14.80 -1.99
CA HIS A 326 -21.97 -16.19 -2.45
C HIS A 326 -20.66 -16.97 -2.28
N LYS A 327 -19.51 -16.35 -2.61
CA LYS A 327 -18.20 -16.97 -2.43
C LYS A 327 -17.85 -17.16 -0.96
N LEU A 328 -18.20 -16.20 -0.09
CA LEU A 328 -18.02 -16.35 1.34
C LEU A 328 -18.85 -17.49 1.91
N GLU A 329 -20.13 -17.58 1.53
CA GLU A 329 -20.98 -18.70 1.93
C GLU A 329 -20.42 -20.05 1.47
N THR A 330 -19.90 -20.10 0.23
CA THR A 330 -19.28 -21.32 -0.30
C THR A 330 -18.00 -21.68 0.46
N ALA A 331 -17.17 -20.69 0.81
CA ALA A 331 -15.92 -20.90 1.53
C ALA A 331 -16.11 -21.30 3.00
N ILE A 332 -17.20 -20.88 3.65
CA ILE A 332 -17.51 -21.29 5.03
C ILE A 332 -18.03 -22.73 5.09
N ARG A 333 -18.66 -23.22 4.01
CA ARG A 333 -19.31 -24.54 3.98
C ARG A 333 -18.39 -25.70 3.55
N ASN A 334 -17.24 -25.40 2.95
CA ASN A 334 -16.28 -26.39 2.42
C ASN A 334 -14.92 -26.19 3.05
#